data_AF-A0A6N8I2A1-F1
#
_entry.id   AF-A0A6N8I2A1-F1
#
_cell.length_a   1.000
_cell.length_b   1.000
_cell.length_c   1.000
_cell.angle_alpha   90.00
_cell.angle_beta   90.00
_cell.angle_gamma   90.00
#
_symmetry.space_group_name_H-M   'P 1'
#
loop_
_entity.id
_entity.type
_entity.pdbx_description
1 polymer ?
#
loop_
_entity_poly.entity_id
_entity_poly.type
_entity_poly.pdbx_seq_one_letter_code
_entity_poly.pdbx_strand_id
1 'polypeptide(L)'
;MTADLITQSHSGDADATIALINKFNPLIKKYAYQLHEDDAYDDLLVDFVQLIHDIDLEKIHNQCDGCLVSYIGRAMKCAFIKKSKQKKSLQDIVLASELEDDQIYHIESLLSQRDSYFEQELPGIESILTKPEASVIRMIYINGHSACEAAQRLGTSRQAVNQMKNRALKKLKMQLMDKP
;
A
#
# COMPACT_ATOMS: atom_id res chain seq x y z
N MET A 1 -31.39 26.84 -25.87
CA MET A 1 -31.86 25.54 -25.31
C MET A 1 -30.64 24.71 -24.91
N THR A 2 -30.78 23.60 -24.18
CA THR A 2 -29.63 22.80 -23.70
C THR A 2 -28.79 22.28 -24.86
N ALA A 3 -29.43 21.83 -25.94
CA ALA A 3 -28.73 21.39 -27.15
C ALA A 3 -27.84 22.50 -27.73
N ASP A 4 -28.38 23.70 -27.90
CA ASP A 4 -27.63 24.85 -28.44
C ASP A 4 -26.39 25.18 -27.60
N LEU A 5 -26.53 25.15 -26.27
CA LEU A 5 -25.41 25.40 -25.36
C LEU A 5 -24.33 24.31 -25.45
N ILE A 6 -24.72 23.05 -25.66
CA ILE A 6 -23.77 21.95 -25.87
C ILE A 6 -23.01 22.17 -27.18
N THR A 7 -23.71 22.48 -28.27
CA THR A 7 -23.07 22.76 -29.57
C THR A 7 -22.12 23.95 -29.50
N GLN A 8 -22.51 25.03 -28.82
CA GLN A 8 -21.66 26.19 -28.59
C GLN A 8 -20.43 25.82 -27.74
N SER A 9 -20.64 25.06 -26.66
CA SER A 9 -19.54 24.55 -25.83
C SER A 9 -18.56 23.70 -26.63
N HIS A 10 -19.03 22.85 -27.57
CA HIS A 10 -18.16 22.08 -28.47
C HIS A 10 -17.36 22.95 -29.42
N SER A 11 -17.87 24.12 -29.79
CA SER A 11 -17.13 25.09 -30.61
C SER A 11 -16.09 25.91 -29.84
N GLY A 12 -15.93 25.66 -28.53
CA GLY A 12 -14.98 26.34 -27.66
C GLY A 12 -15.53 27.60 -26.99
N ASP A 13 -16.84 27.81 -27.00
CA ASP A 13 -17.50 28.92 -26.31
C ASP A 13 -17.51 28.67 -24.79
N ALA A 14 -16.64 29.39 -24.08
CA ALA A 14 -16.53 29.30 -22.62
C ALA A 14 -17.79 29.78 -21.89
N ASP A 15 -18.50 30.78 -22.42
CA ASP A 15 -19.72 31.30 -21.79
C ASP A 15 -20.84 30.26 -21.86
N ALA A 16 -20.92 29.51 -22.96
CA ALA A 16 -21.86 28.39 -23.10
C ALA A 16 -21.57 27.27 -22.09
N THR A 17 -20.30 26.91 -21.90
CA THR A 17 -19.89 25.93 -20.87
C THR A 17 -20.25 26.43 -19.47
N ILE A 18 -19.96 27.69 -19.15
CA ILE A 18 -20.31 28.31 -17.86
C ILE A 18 -21.82 28.33 -17.64
N ALA A 19 -22.61 28.63 -18.67
CA ALA A 19 -24.07 28.59 -18.59
C ALA A 19 -24.61 27.19 -18.29
N LEU A 20 -24.03 26.15 -18.89
CA LEU A 20 -24.34 24.74 -18.59
C LEU A 20 -23.97 24.39 -17.15
N ILE A 21 -22.77 24.76 -16.70
CA ILE A 21 -22.33 24.56 -15.32
C ILE A 21 -23.33 25.20 -14.36
N ASN A 22 -23.69 26.46 -14.57
CA ASN A 22 -24.66 27.18 -13.73
C ASN A 22 -26.04 26.51 -13.72
N LYS A 23 -26.52 26.04 -14.88
CA LYS A 23 -27.80 25.33 -15.00
C LYS A 23 -27.84 24.04 -14.18
N PHE A 24 -26.76 23.26 -14.18
CA PHE A 24 -26.68 21.97 -13.48
C PHE A 24 -25.99 22.03 -12.12
N ASN A 25 -25.51 23.20 -11.70
CA ASN A 25 -24.81 23.42 -10.42
C ASN A 25 -25.59 22.88 -9.21
N PRO A 26 -26.93 23.05 -9.09
CA PRO A 26 -27.68 22.47 -7.98
C PRO A 26 -27.56 20.94 -7.91
N LEU A 27 -27.48 20.27 -9.06
CA LEU A 27 -27.31 18.82 -9.14
C LEU A 27 -25.90 18.39 -8.75
N ILE A 28 -24.88 19.12 -9.23
CA ILE A 28 -23.47 18.88 -8.87
C ILE A 28 -23.30 19.03 -7.35
N LYS A 29 -23.77 20.14 -6.77
CA LYS A 29 -23.74 20.38 -5.33
C LYS A 29 -24.46 19.32 -4.52
N LYS A 30 -25.63 18.86 -4.99
CA LYS A 30 -26.38 17.79 -4.34
C LYS A 30 -25.54 16.51 -4.22
N TYR A 31 -24.88 16.10 -5.30
CA TYR A 31 -24.07 14.88 -5.28
C TYR A 31 -22.74 15.05 -4.55
N ALA A 32 -22.11 16.23 -4.64
CA ALA A 32 -20.91 16.56 -3.88
C ALA A 32 -21.18 16.48 -2.37
N TYR A 33 -22.30 17.05 -1.91
CA TYR A 33 -22.73 16.97 -0.51
C TYR A 33 -22.93 15.52 -0.04
N GLN A 34 -23.41 14.63 -0.92
CA GLN A 34 -23.61 13.21 -0.62
C GLN A 34 -22.31 12.39 -0.59
N LEU A 35 -21.21 12.90 -1.14
CA LEU A 35 -19.90 12.22 -1.11
C LEU A 35 -19.15 12.44 0.20
N HIS A 36 -19.42 13.53 0.94
CA HIS A 36 -18.74 13.87 2.20
C HIS A 36 -17.20 13.88 2.06
N GLU A 37 -16.69 14.56 1.03
CA GLU A 37 -15.26 14.80 0.80
C GLU A 37 -15.06 16.27 0.44
N ASP A 38 -13.92 16.84 0.82
CA ASP A 38 -13.64 18.26 0.68
C ASP A 38 -13.62 18.69 -0.79
N ASP A 39 -13.00 17.89 -1.66
CA ASP A 39 -12.84 18.19 -3.09
C ASP A 39 -13.97 17.61 -3.97
N ALA A 40 -15.02 17.03 -3.36
CA ALA A 40 -16.08 16.31 -4.08
C ALA A 40 -16.80 17.18 -5.14
N TYR A 41 -16.88 18.48 -4.91
CA TYR A 41 -17.52 19.41 -5.85
C TYR A 41 -16.70 19.56 -7.13
N ASP A 42 -15.41 19.85 -6.99
CA ASP A 42 -14.52 20.08 -8.13
C ASP A 42 -14.34 18.80 -8.95
N ASP A 43 -14.25 17.67 -8.26
CA ASP A 43 -14.22 16.34 -8.86
C ASP A 43 -15.45 16.04 -9.73
N LEU A 44 -16.65 16.36 -9.23
CA LEU A 44 -17.89 16.17 -9.99
C LEU A 44 -18.07 17.24 -11.07
N LEU A 45 -17.50 18.43 -10.89
CA LEU A 45 -17.49 19.47 -11.91
C LEU A 45 -16.65 19.04 -13.11
N VAL A 46 -15.48 18.42 -12.88
CA VAL A 46 -14.65 17.83 -13.93
C VAL A 46 -15.42 16.73 -14.67
N ASP A 47 -16.05 15.80 -13.95
CA ASP A 47 -16.89 14.76 -14.57
C ASP A 47 -18.03 15.35 -15.42
N PHE A 48 -18.63 16.46 -14.97
CA PHE A 48 -19.67 17.16 -15.72
C PHE A 48 -19.13 17.81 -17.00
N VAL A 49 -18.02 18.53 -16.92
CA VAL A 49 -17.41 19.18 -18.10
C VAL A 49 -16.99 18.12 -19.12
N GLN A 50 -16.38 17.03 -18.66
CA GLN A 50 -16.03 15.89 -19.52
C GLN A 50 -17.28 15.28 -20.18
N LEU A 51 -18.37 15.09 -19.43
CA LEU A 51 -19.64 14.62 -19.97
C LEU A 51 -20.16 15.55 -21.07
N ILE A 52 -20.16 16.87 -20.87
CA ILE A 52 -20.62 17.82 -21.90
C ILE A 52 -19.75 17.71 -23.15
N HIS A 53 -18.44 17.58 -22.99
CA HIS A 53 -17.51 17.40 -24.10
C HIS A 53 -17.77 16.08 -24.86
N ASP A 54 -18.06 15.00 -24.15
CA ASP A 54 -18.20 13.66 -24.73
C ASP A 54 -19.61 13.35 -25.28
N ILE A 55 -20.60 14.19 -24.98
CA ILE A 55 -21.94 14.04 -25.53
C ILE A 55 -21.88 14.19 -27.05
N ASP A 56 -22.20 13.12 -27.75
CA ASP A 56 -22.43 13.13 -29.19
C ASP A 56 -23.93 13.32 -29.45
N LEU A 57 -24.34 14.55 -29.78
CA LEU A 57 -25.74 14.88 -30.04
C LEU A 57 -26.31 14.07 -31.22
N GLU A 58 -25.50 13.71 -32.23
CA GLU A 58 -25.97 12.96 -33.41
C GLU A 58 -26.43 11.54 -33.01
N LYS A 59 -25.86 10.97 -31.96
CA LYS A 59 -26.25 9.66 -31.42
C LYS A 59 -27.49 9.72 -30.51
N ILE A 60 -27.98 10.91 -30.17
CA ILE A 60 -29.16 11.09 -29.32
C ILE A 60 -30.41 11.17 -30.19
N HIS A 61 -31.23 10.11 -30.13
CA HIS A 61 -32.46 9.99 -30.91
C HIS A 61 -33.47 11.13 -30.65
N ASN A 62 -33.56 11.63 -29.42
CA ASN A 62 -34.45 12.72 -29.05
C ASN A 62 -33.69 13.81 -28.27
N GLN A 63 -33.44 14.93 -28.96
CA GLN A 63 -32.69 16.07 -28.43
C GLN A 63 -33.58 17.13 -27.78
N CYS A 64 -34.82 16.77 -27.40
CA CYS A 64 -35.70 17.67 -26.65
C CYS A 64 -35.02 18.13 -25.35
N ASP A 65 -35.30 19.36 -24.89
CA ASP A 65 -34.61 19.93 -23.71
C ASP A 65 -34.75 19.02 -22.48
N GLY A 66 -35.97 18.51 -22.22
CA GLY A 66 -36.22 17.58 -21.10
C GLY A 66 -35.50 16.24 -21.25
N CYS A 67 -35.29 15.77 -22.48
CA CYS A 67 -34.58 14.53 -22.79
C CYS A 67 -33.10 14.67 -22.44
N LEU A 68 -32.46 15.77 -22.86
CA LEU A 68 -31.07 16.08 -22.57
C LEU A 68 -30.84 16.35 -21.08
N VAL A 69 -31.74 17.11 -20.44
CA VAL A 69 -31.69 17.35 -18.99
C VAL A 69 -31.77 16.04 -18.20
N SER A 70 -32.67 15.12 -18.59
CA SER A 70 -32.80 13.80 -17.97
C SER A 70 -31.55 12.93 -18.21
N TYR A 71 -31.00 12.95 -19.42
CA TYR A 71 -29.77 12.24 -19.76
C TYR A 71 -28.60 12.70 -18.90
N ILE A 72 -28.34 14.01 -18.86
CA ILE A 72 -27.27 14.60 -18.04
C ILE A 72 -27.51 14.28 -16.56
N GLY A 73 -28.76 14.40 -16.09
CA GLY A 73 -29.12 14.06 -14.72
C GLY A 73 -28.77 12.61 -14.35
N ARG A 74 -29.03 11.67 -15.27
CA ARG A 74 -28.71 10.25 -15.07
C ARG A 74 -27.22 9.98 -15.16
N ALA A 75 -26.50 10.61 -16.08
CA ALA A 75 -25.06 10.50 -16.20
C ALA A 75 -24.35 10.99 -14.92
N MET A 76 -24.76 12.14 -14.39
CA MET A 76 -24.23 12.67 -13.11
C MET A 76 -24.51 11.74 -11.93
N LYS A 77 -25.69 11.11 -11.88
CA LYS A 77 -25.98 10.09 -10.87
C LYS A 77 -25.02 8.90 -10.97
N CYS A 78 -24.71 8.45 -12.18
CA CYS A 78 -23.76 7.36 -12.39
C CYS A 78 -22.34 7.75 -11.96
N ALA A 79 -21.88 8.97 -12.29
CA ALA A 79 -20.59 9.50 -11.85
C ALA A 79 -20.47 9.52 -10.32
N PHE A 80 -21.50 10.05 -9.65
CA PHE A 80 -21.62 10.01 -8.19
C PHE A 80 -21.52 8.58 -7.63
N ILE A 81 -22.29 7.63 -8.17
CA ILE A 81 -22.26 6.23 -7.70
C ILE A 81 -20.86 5.62 -7.88
N LYS A 82 -20.19 5.91 -9.00
CA LYS A 82 -18.83 5.43 -9.28
C LYS A 82 -17.84 5.95 -8.22
N LYS A 83 -17.85 7.26 -7.93
CA LYS A 83 -17.00 7.86 -6.90
C LYS A 83 -17.31 7.33 -5.50
N SER A 84 -18.59 7.20 -5.15
CA SER A 84 -19.01 6.62 -3.85
C SER A 84 -18.50 5.18 -3.66
N LYS A 85 -18.49 4.35 -4.72
CA LYS A 85 -17.92 3.01 -4.66
C LYS A 85 -16.40 3.02 -4.52
N GLN A 86 -15.71 3.91 -5.21
CA GLN A 86 -14.25 4.08 -5.09
C GLN A 86 -13.87 4.49 -3.67
N LYS A 87 -14.58 5.46 -3.09
CA LYS A 87 -14.42 5.83 -1.67
C LYS A 87 -14.57 4.62 -0.76
N LYS A 88 -15.65 3.85 -0.94
CA LYS A 88 -15.89 2.65 -0.12
C LYS A 88 -14.74 1.64 -0.21
N SER A 89 -14.16 1.42 -1.39
CA SER A 89 -13.00 0.52 -1.52
C SER A 89 -11.73 1.03 -0.84
N LEU A 90 -11.61 2.36 -0.67
CA LEU A 90 -10.48 2.96 0.05
C LEU A 90 -10.70 2.98 1.57
N GLN A 91 -11.94 3.00 2.05
CA GLN A 91 -12.25 2.95 3.49
C GLN A 91 -11.80 1.64 4.16
N ASP A 92 -11.64 0.56 3.41
CA ASP A 92 -11.11 -0.71 3.92
C ASP A 92 -9.56 -0.68 4.07
N ILE A 93 -8.91 0.44 3.70
CA ILE A 93 -7.47 0.64 3.83
C ILE A 93 -7.22 1.48 5.08
N VAL A 94 -6.48 0.90 6.03
CA VAL A 94 -5.96 1.64 7.19
C VAL A 94 -4.57 2.14 6.84
N LEU A 95 -4.34 3.45 6.93
CA LEU A 95 -3.01 4.01 6.71
C LEU A 95 -2.13 3.75 7.93
N ALA A 96 -0.86 3.41 7.71
CA ALA A 96 0.08 3.19 8.81
C ALA A 96 0.24 4.43 9.71
N SER A 97 0.05 5.63 9.16
CA SER A 97 0.06 6.89 9.92
C SER A 97 -1.12 7.08 10.87
N GLU A 98 -2.19 6.29 10.69
CA GLU A 98 -3.38 6.31 11.56
C GLU A 98 -3.29 5.28 12.69
N LEU A 99 -2.23 4.45 12.67
CA LEU A 99 -1.96 3.45 13.69
C LEU A 99 -1.10 4.04 14.81
N GLU A 100 -1.40 3.64 16.04
CA GLU A 100 -0.52 3.91 17.19
C GLU A 100 0.77 3.06 17.08
N ASP A 101 1.84 3.53 17.71
CA ASP A 101 3.17 2.88 17.65
C ASP A 101 3.12 1.40 18.08
N ASP A 102 2.26 1.06 19.03
CA ASP A 102 2.06 -0.31 19.50
C ASP A 102 1.39 -1.21 18.44
N GLN A 103 0.44 -0.67 17.68
CA GLN A 103 -0.22 -1.36 16.57
C GLN A 103 0.75 -1.59 15.41
N ILE A 104 1.56 -0.58 15.08
CA ILE A 104 2.62 -0.68 14.08
C ILE A 104 3.60 -1.77 14.49
N TYR A 105 4.12 -1.71 15.72
CA TYR A 105 5.03 -2.72 16.26
C TYR A 105 4.42 -4.13 16.23
N HIS A 106 3.13 -4.27 16.54
CA HIS A 106 2.44 -5.56 16.48
C HIS A 106 2.38 -6.12 15.06
N ILE A 107 2.04 -5.28 14.07
CA ILE A 107 2.00 -5.66 12.65
C ILE A 107 3.41 -6.02 12.16
N GLU A 108 4.41 -5.21 12.46
CA GLU A 108 5.81 -5.48 12.10
C GLU A 108 6.29 -6.80 12.72
N SER A 109 5.94 -7.07 13.98
CA SER A 109 6.25 -8.34 14.63
C SER A 109 5.57 -9.53 13.93
N LEU A 110 4.31 -9.41 13.52
CA LEU A 110 3.59 -10.47 12.81
C LEU A 110 4.15 -10.73 11.40
N LEU A 111 4.55 -9.65 10.72
CA LEU A 111 5.09 -9.69 9.36
C LEU A 111 6.60 -9.97 9.33
N SER A 112 7.28 -9.88 10.47
CA SER A 112 8.70 -10.20 10.57
C SER A 112 8.92 -11.64 10.13
N GLN A 113 9.64 -11.81 9.02
CA GLN A 113 10.14 -13.11 8.63
C GLN A 113 11.35 -13.41 9.51
N ARG A 114 11.37 -14.59 10.12
CA ARG A 114 12.61 -15.08 10.74
C ARG A 114 13.65 -15.22 9.63
N ASP A 115 14.79 -14.58 9.83
CA ASP A 115 15.93 -14.70 8.92
C ASP A 115 16.49 -16.12 8.99
N SER A 116 15.91 -17.00 8.18
CA SER A 116 16.30 -18.41 8.09
C SER A 116 17.75 -18.58 7.60
N TYR A 117 18.30 -17.57 6.90
CA TYR A 117 19.68 -17.58 6.44
C TYR A 117 20.66 -17.40 7.60
N PHE A 118 20.39 -16.46 8.51
CA PHE A 118 21.21 -16.29 9.71
C PHE A 118 21.09 -17.48 10.67
N GLU A 119 19.87 -18.03 10.80
CA GLU A 119 19.63 -19.23 11.62
C GLU A 119 20.34 -20.48 11.06
N GLN A 120 20.54 -20.61 9.75
CA GLN A 120 21.11 -21.84 9.17
C GLN A 120 22.62 -21.76 8.95
N GLU A 121 23.16 -20.61 8.57
CA GLU A 121 24.53 -20.55 8.03
C GLU A 121 25.51 -19.71 8.85
N LEU A 122 25.04 -18.80 9.72
CA LEU A 122 25.89 -17.81 10.42
C LEU A 122 26.93 -17.19 9.46
N PRO A 123 26.48 -16.46 8.42
CA PRO A 123 27.33 -15.97 7.35
C PRO A 123 28.51 -15.14 7.88
N GLY A 124 29.70 -15.38 7.34
CA GLY A 124 30.93 -14.68 7.76
C GLY A 124 31.60 -15.24 9.01
N ILE A 125 31.01 -16.22 9.71
CA ILE A 125 31.62 -16.81 10.91
C ILE A 125 32.99 -17.46 10.65
N GLU A 126 33.20 -17.99 9.43
CA GLU A 126 34.45 -18.63 9.03
C GLU A 126 35.61 -17.64 8.82
N SER A 127 35.32 -16.34 8.73
CA SER A 127 36.35 -15.29 8.72
C SER A 127 36.91 -15.01 10.13
N ILE A 128 36.18 -15.41 11.18
CA ILE A 128 36.52 -15.14 12.59
C ILE A 128 36.97 -16.43 13.31
N LEU A 129 36.33 -17.55 12.99
CA LEU A 129 36.53 -18.83 13.66
C LEU A 129 37.23 -19.84 12.77
N THR A 130 38.02 -20.72 13.40
CA THR A 130 38.53 -21.90 12.72
C THR A 130 37.39 -22.89 12.42
N LYS A 131 37.54 -23.75 11.42
CA LYS A 131 36.52 -24.77 11.05
C LYS A 131 36.00 -25.60 12.24
N PRO A 132 36.85 -26.08 13.18
CA PRO A 132 36.37 -26.80 14.36
C PRO A 132 35.59 -25.91 15.35
N GLU A 133 36.00 -24.67 15.54
CA GLU A 133 35.30 -23.70 16.39
C GLU A 133 33.93 -23.35 15.81
N ALA A 134 33.85 -23.08 14.51
CA ALA A 134 32.59 -22.82 13.81
C ALA A 134 31.64 -24.02 13.86
N SER A 135 32.17 -25.24 13.71
CA SER A 135 31.39 -26.48 13.85
C SER A 135 30.79 -26.64 15.25
N VAL A 136 31.57 -26.39 16.31
CA VAL A 136 31.07 -26.41 17.70
C VAL A 136 29.98 -25.35 17.92
N ILE A 137 30.15 -24.15 17.38
CA ILE A 137 29.14 -23.07 17.52
C ILE A 137 27.85 -23.44 16.80
N ARG A 138 27.92 -23.91 15.55
CA ARG A 138 26.72 -24.37 14.80
C ARG A 138 26.00 -25.49 15.54
N MET A 139 26.72 -26.51 15.99
CA MET A 139 26.12 -27.67 16.67
C MET A 139 25.34 -27.26 17.94
N ILE A 140 25.83 -26.27 18.70
CA ILE A 140 25.21 -25.85 19.96
C ILE A 140 24.11 -24.81 19.75
N TYR A 141 24.36 -23.78 18.94
CA TYR A 141 23.48 -22.61 18.84
C TYR A 141 22.53 -22.64 17.66
N ILE A 142 22.88 -23.36 16.58
CA ILE A 142 22.02 -23.53 15.41
C ILE A 142 21.24 -24.84 15.48
N ASN A 143 21.93 -25.95 15.76
CA ASN A 143 21.32 -27.28 15.79
C ASN A 143 20.74 -27.66 17.17
N GLY A 144 20.95 -26.84 18.21
CA GLY A 144 20.37 -27.04 19.54
C GLY A 144 20.95 -28.21 20.35
N HIS A 145 22.12 -28.75 19.98
CA HIS A 145 22.72 -29.86 20.71
C HIS A 145 23.35 -29.42 22.03
N SER A 146 23.27 -30.29 23.03
CA SER A 146 24.05 -30.16 24.24
C SER A 146 25.55 -30.35 23.97
N ALA A 147 26.39 -29.83 24.87
CA ALA A 147 27.84 -30.03 24.79
C ALA A 147 28.25 -31.52 24.83
N CYS A 148 27.41 -32.39 25.39
CA CYS A 148 27.64 -33.84 25.41
C CYS A 148 27.38 -34.45 24.02
N GLU A 149 26.24 -34.13 23.41
CA GLU A 149 25.88 -34.61 22.07
C GLU A 149 26.84 -34.09 21.00
N ALA A 150 27.25 -32.82 21.11
CA ALA A 150 28.27 -32.25 20.24
C ALA A 150 29.62 -32.97 20.38
N ALA A 151 30.01 -33.34 21.60
CA ALA A 151 31.26 -34.07 21.85
C ALA A 151 31.24 -35.47 21.23
N GLN A 152 30.11 -36.18 21.36
CA GLN A 152 29.90 -37.49 20.74
C GLN A 152 29.99 -37.42 19.21
N ARG A 153 29.32 -36.43 18.60
CA ARG A 153 29.32 -36.25 17.14
C ARG A 153 30.68 -35.84 16.57
N LEU A 154 31.43 -35.05 17.33
CA LEU A 154 32.77 -34.59 16.94
C LEU A 154 33.89 -35.55 17.35
N GLY A 155 33.57 -36.69 17.99
CA GLY A 155 34.57 -37.67 18.43
C GLY A 155 35.55 -37.13 19.47
N THR A 156 35.11 -36.23 20.35
CA THR A 156 35.96 -35.54 21.33
C THR A 156 35.34 -35.52 22.73
N SER A 157 36.03 -34.94 23.71
CA SER A 157 35.52 -34.85 25.09
C SER A 157 34.61 -33.64 25.29
N ARG A 158 33.63 -33.73 26.20
CA ARG A 158 32.77 -32.61 26.59
C ARG A 158 33.57 -31.38 27.05
N GLN A 159 34.68 -31.61 27.74
CA GLN A 159 35.58 -30.55 28.20
C GLN A 159 36.25 -29.83 27.02
N ALA A 160 36.68 -30.57 26.00
CA ALA A 160 37.26 -30.01 24.78
C ALA A 160 36.22 -29.16 24.00
N VAL A 161 34.98 -29.65 23.87
CA VAL A 161 33.88 -28.87 23.27
C VAL A 161 33.65 -27.56 24.02
N ASN A 162 33.57 -27.60 25.36
CA ASN A 162 33.37 -26.40 26.16
C ASN A 162 34.52 -25.40 26.04
N GLN A 163 35.76 -25.86 26.02
CA GLN A 163 36.92 -24.99 25.80
C GLN A 163 36.91 -24.38 24.40
N MET A 164 36.58 -25.15 23.36
CA MET A 164 36.44 -24.66 21.98
C MET A 164 35.31 -23.63 21.87
N LYS A 165 34.14 -23.90 22.45
CA LYS A 165 33.01 -22.97 22.52
C LYS A 165 33.41 -21.64 23.17
N ASN A 166 34.05 -21.69 24.34
CA ASN A 166 34.43 -20.47 25.07
C ASN A 166 35.47 -19.64 24.31
N ARG A 167 36.44 -20.28 23.64
CA ARG A 167 37.40 -19.59 22.76
C ARG A 167 36.72 -18.94 21.57
N ALA A 168 35.81 -19.67 20.92
CA ALA A 168 35.04 -19.17 19.79
C ALA A 168 34.19 -17.95 20.15
N LEU A 169 33.44 -18.02 21.25
CA LEU A 169 32.64 -16.90 21.75
C LEU A 169 33.50 -15.67 22.10
N LYS A 170 34.69 -15.87 22.66
CA LYS A 170 35.63 -14.78 22.93
C LYS A 170 36.08 -14.08 21.64
N LYS A 171 36.39 -14.84 20.59
CA LYS A 171 36.76 -14.28 19.27
C LYS A 171 35.61 -13.50 18.64
N LEU A 172 34.40 -14.07 18.66
CA LEU A 172 33.20 -13.41 18.14
C LEU A 172 32.92 -12.10 18.87
N LYS A 173 32.99 -12.08 20.21
CA LYS A 173 32.79 -10.87 21.00
C LYS A 173 33.77 -9.76 20.61
N MET A 174 35.06 -10.09 20.51
CA MET A 174 36.10 -9.12 20.16
C MET A 174 35.98 -8.58 18.73
N GLN A 175 35.43 -9.34 17.79
CA GLN A 175 35.33 -8.92 16.38
C GLN A 175 34.00 -8.25 16.04
N LEU A 176 32.91 -8.57 16.75
CA LEU A 176 31.56 -8.09 16.47
C LEU A 176 31.09 -6.99 17.42
N MET A 177 31.61 -6.92 18.65
CA MET A 177 31.15 -5.95 19.66
C MET A 177 32.19 -4.87 19.99
N ASP A 178 33.46 -5.05 19.63
CA ASP A 178 34.56 -4.09 19.90
C ASP A 178 35.02 -3.32 18.65
N LYS A 179 34.20 -3.24 17.59
CA LYS A 179 34.43 -2.29 16.50
C LYS A 179 33.72 -0.97 16.82
N PRO A 180 34.42 0.19 16.77
CA PRO A 180 33.77 1.50 16.85
C PRO A 180 32.83 1.75 15.66
#